data_AF-X0B117-F1
#
_entry.id   AF-X0B117-F1
#
_cell.length_a   1.000
_cell.length_b   1.000
_cell.length_c   1.000
_cell.angle_alpha   90.00
_cell.angle_beta   90.00
_cell.angle_gamma   90.00
#
_symmetry.space_group_name_H-M   'P 1'
#
loop_
_entity.id
_entity.type
_entity.pdbx_description
1 polymer ?
#
loop_
_entity_poly.entity_id
_entity_poly.type
_entity_poly.pdbx_seq_one_letter_code
_entity_poly.pdbx_strand_id
1 'polypeptide(L)'
;MNTADLLVDCCKHWPKYPRHLLQSCHRRSVLDDYRLRLDKPKTKLFDADEENIHFLEPQGSLCGYKETTIAGTADLEKHLGQNSEEPHYCMIFIQSKNSRSPLNCSHHSFCYLSTYYQIPASFLDFLFTFGQSTEPLDYYMTGFNGSDTLDSPKSDIVEIPKLGRSGREHVVQYLLRSVESSVKKDKVTWNIRQMAVHHKFDFITGKAFWLNIKANSIMQDRLKESITHDSKFNPTLAKGLPLSLAATLMTHLVHIDWCDESWRQCINDLEEKIRVVLQKAKTASVGQQPDLHAAAVRALTSRTDAAAFGAPEKPTSPSPACFKPYEAIGKPLTSYLHSALGKSSPKAHATPLLPLAPKTAAAPMTETDDNLAKRLKSLKVLETFSVEDLQHLHYLGEQLENFRLVMLLNSQTLRDISEHYQDLTTRDNFPPEQKAECERNVTSFARRVERIRKNLEIRVTQIESLRAWLQEGKILLEGILQYRSVQVSHIFTESSHSQSAKMERIAYKTEQETISMHIITCVTLAFLPGTFVAAFFQSGLIDVNQAATDVQEAVSFHPGAFKLFAAICFPLMFLTFILWVVLFKFLASRARKRVMEDNVQIV
;
A
#
# COMPACT_ATOMS: atom_id res chain seq x y z
N MET A 1 -51.84 -33.46 -0.40
CA MET A 1 -50.60 -33.49 0.42
C MET A 1 -50.75 -32.43 1.48
N ASN A 2 -50.48 -32.76 2.74
CA ASN A 2 -50.39 -31.75 3.80
C ASN A 2 -49.10 -30.93 3.58
N THR A 3 -49.01 -29.71 4.09
CA THR A 3 -47.82 -28.84 3.99
C THR A 3 -46.57 -29.50 4.58
N ALA A 4 -46.73 -30.32 5.61
CA ALA A 4 -45.66 -31.15 6.15
C ALA A 4 -45.12 -32.18 5.13
N ASP A 5 -46.00 -32.80 4.33
CA ASP A 5 -45.60 -33.74 3.28
C ASP A 5 -44.88 -33.01 2.14
N LEU A 6 -45.35 -31.80 1.81
CA LEU A 6 -44.69 -30.93 0.82
C LEU A 6 -43.29 -30.53 1.29
N LEU A 7 -43.11 -30.19 2.56
CA LEU A 7 -41.79 -29.90 3.12
C LEU A 7 -40.86 -31.12 3.00
N VAL A 8 -41.36 -32.31 3.34
CA VAL A 8 -40.58 -33.55 3.18
C VAL A 8 -40.23 -33.80 1.72
N ASP A 9 -41.13 -33.53 0.77
CA ASP A 9 -40.84 -33.61 -0.67
C ASP A 9 -39.80 -32.59 -1.12
N CYS A 10 -39.86 -31.35 -0.62
CA CYS A 10 -38.84 -30.34 -0.83
C CYS A 10 -37.47 -30.82 -0.33
N CYS A 11 -37.41 -31.37 0.89
CA CYS A 11 -36.18 -31.90 1.48
C CYS A 11 -35.59 -33.07 0.69
N LYS A 12 -36.42 -33.96 0.13
CA LYS A 12 -35.94 -35.02 -0.81
C LYS A 12 -35.30 -34.43 -2.07
N HIS A 13 -35.71 -33.22 -2.46
CA HIS A 13 -35.17 -32.48 -3.59
C HIS A 13 -34.22 -31.34 -3.17
N TRP A 14 -33.54 -31.47 -2.02
CA TRP A 14 -32.56 -30.50 -1.54
C TRP A 14 -31.49 -30.08 -2.57
N PRO A 15 -31.04 -30.90 -3.56
CA PRO A 15 -30.05 -30.44 -4.55
C PRO A 15 -30.59 -29.34 -5.47
N LYS A 16 -31.91 -29.11 -5.46
CA LYS A 16 -32.58 -28.05 -6.21
C LYS A 16 -32.72 -26.76 -5.40
N TYR A 17 -32.26 -26.70 -4.15
CA TYR A 17 -32.23 -25.47 -3.36
C TYR A 17 -31.49 -24.34 -4.12
N PRO A 18 -31.98 -23.08 -4.12
CA PRO A 18 -33.18 -22.55 -3.45
C PRO A 18 -34.47 -22.56 -4.31
N ARG A 19 -34.51 -23.30 -5.42
CA ARG A 19 -35.63 -23.30 -6.38
C ARG A 19 -36.92 -23.93 -5.83
N HIS A 20 -36.80 -24.91 -4.93
CA HIS A 20 -37.90 -25.76 -4.46
C HIS A 20 -38.32 -25.43 -3.01
N LEU A 21 -38.22 -24.17 -2.59
CA LEU A 21 -38.80 -23.72 -1.33
C LEU A 21 -40.33 -23.61 -1.44
N LEU A 22 -41.04 -23.85 -0.34
CA LEU A 22 -42.50 -23.76 -0.25
C LEU A 22 -42.99 -22.33 -0.51
N GLN A 23 -42.22 -21.35 -0.04
CA GLN A 23 -42.52 -19.94 -0.22
C GLN A 23 -41.30 -19.26 -0.85
N SER A 24 -41.28 -19.18 -2.18
CA SER A 24 -40.21 -18.50 -2.91
C SER A 24 -40.64 -17.10 -3.32
N CYS A 25 -39.88 -16.10 -2.88
CA CYS A 25 -40.11 -14.69 -3.18
C CYS A 25 -39.44 -14.22 -4.49
N HIS A 26 -38.64 -15.07 -5.15
CA HIS A 26 -37.88 -14.70 -6.35
C HIS A 26 -38.36 -15.43 -7.60
N ARG A 27 -38.14 -14.80 -8.76
CA ARG A 27 -38.37 -15.42 -10.08
C ARG A 27 -37.49 -16.65 -10.24
N ARG A 28 -38.00 -17.68 -10.93
CA ARG A 28 -37.28 -18.95 -11.17
C ARG A 28 -35.88 -18.75 -11.77
N SER A 29 -35.71 -17.82 -12.71
CA SER A 29 -34.42 -17.52 -13.31
C SER A 29 -33.38 -17.02 -12.31
N VAL A 30 -33.81 -16.24 -11.31
CA VAL A 30 -32.94 -15.73 -10.24
C VAL A 30 -32.54 -16.86 -9.30
N LEU A 31 -33.49 -17.73 -8.93
CA LEU A 31 -33.21 -18.90 -8.10
C LEU A 31 -32.24 -19.88 -8.78
N ASP A 32 -32.37 -20.05 -10.10
CA ASP A 32 -31.46 -20.89 -10.89
C ASP A 32 -30.04 -20.29 -10.90
N ASP A 33 -29.88 -18.96 -10.97
CA ASP A 33 -28.58 -18.31 -10.85
C ASP A 33 -27.94 -18.54 -9.48
N TYR A 34 -28.68 -18.35 -8.39
CA TYR A 34 -28.20 -18.64 -7.03
C TYR A 34 -27.77 -20.09 -6.86
N ARG A 35 -28.54 -21.04 -7.40
CA ARG A 35 -28.19 -22.47 -7.38
C ARG A 35 -26.87 -22.71 -8.11
N LEU A 36 -26.70 -22.16 -9.32
CA LEU A 36 -25.47 -22.29 -10.08
C LEU A 36 -24.26 -21.65 -9.35
N ARG A 37 -24.47 -20.50 -8.69
CA ARG A 37 -23.45 -19.83 -7.87
C ARG A 37 -23.08 -20.64 -6.63
N LEU A 38 -24.01 -21.39 -6.04
CA LEU A 38 -23.76 -22.29 -4.91
C LEU A 38 -23.07 -23.59 -5.34
N ASP A 39 -23.39 -24.10 -6.54
CA ASP A 39 -22.82 -25.33 -7.07
C ASP A 39 -21.36 -25.18 -7.55
N LYS A 40 -20.97 -24.01 -8.07
CA LYS A 40 -19.61 -23.73 -8.60
C LYS A 40 -18.49 -23.80 -7.53
N PRO A 41 -18.61 -23.19 -6.34
CA PRO A 41 -17.55 -23.10 -5.35
C PRO A 41 -17.56 -24.22 -4.31
N LYS A 42 -18.18 -25.39 -4.56
CA LYS A 42 -18.41 -26.45 -3.54
C LYS A 42 -17.22 -26.70 -2.62
N THR A 43 -16.03 -26.94 -3.17
CA THR A 43 -14.81 -27.23 -2.39
C THR A 43 -14.13 -25.99 -1.81
N LYS A 44 -14.45 -24.79 -2.30
CA LYS A 44 -13.93 -23.53 -1.75
C LYS A 44 -14.77 -23.03 -0.60
N LEU A 45 -16.10 -23.17 -0.68
CA LEU A 45 -17.02 -22.66 0.33
C LEU A 45 -17.24 -23.65 1.48
N PHE A 46 -17.28 -24.94 1.18
CA PHE A 46 -17.65 -26.01 2.11
C PHE A 46 -16.51 -27.01 2.28
N ASP A 47 -16.27 -27.42 3.53
CA ASP A 47 -15.41 -28.53 3.89
C ASP A 47 -16.27 -29.75 4.20
N ALA A 48 -16.26 -30.74 3.31
CA ALA A 48 -16.99 -31.99 3.52
C ALA A 48 -16.24 -32.94 4.48
N ASP A 49 -14.93 -32.75 4.66
CA ASP A 49 -14.09 -33.61 5.49
C ASP A 49 -14.12 -33.17 6.97
N GLU A 50 -14.31 -31.88 7.23
CA GLU A 50 -14.48 -31.29 8.58
C GLU A 50 -15.96 -30.94 8.89
N GLU A 51 -16.91 -31.85 8.68
CA GLU A 51 -18.33 -31.61 8.95
C GLU A 51 -18.65 -31.61 10.46
N ASN A 52 -18.91 -30.44 11.04
CA ASN A 52 -19.24 -30.26 12.47
C ASN A 52 -20.25 -29.11 12.65
N ILE A 53 -21.54 -29.40 12.50
CA ILE A 53 -22.59 -28.39 12.69
C ILE A 53 -23.04 -28.41 14.15
N HIS A 54 -22.94 -27.29 14.84
CA HIS A 54 -23.32 -27.20 16.25
C HIS A 54 -24.76 -26.69 16.40
N PHE A 55 -25.55 -27.43 17.16
CA PHE A 55 -26.92 -27.10 17.53
C PHE A 55 -26.99 -26.74 19.01
N LEU A 56 -27.74 -25.69 19.30
CA LEU A 56 -28.06 -25.24 20.65
C LEU A 56 -29.58 -25.16 20.79
N GLU A 57 -30.14 -26.05 21.59
CA GLU A 57 -31.58 -26.24 21.77
C GLU A 57 -31.91 -26.17 23.27
N PRO A 58 -33.14 -25.81 23.67
CA PRO A 58 -33.56 -25.81 25.07
C PRO A 58 -33.47 -27.21 25.70
N GLN A 59 -33.04 -27.28 26.96
CA GLN A 59 -32.99 -28.52 27.74
C GLN A 59 -33.91 -28.44 28.98
N GLY A 60 -35.07 -29.11 28.92
CA GLY A 60 -35.95 -29.29 30.09
C GLY A 60 -36.52 -27.99 30.69
N SER A 61 -37.08 -28.09 31.90
CA SER A 61 -37.83 -27.01 32.58
C SER A 61 -36.99 -26.03 33.41
N LEU A 62 -35.66 -26.18 33.42
CA LEU A 62 -34.71 -25.32 34.14
C LEU A 62 -33.77 -24.64 33.15
N CYS A 63 -33.21 -23.49 33.51
CA CYS A 63 -32.25 -22.74 32.68
C CYS A 63 -31.11 -23.67 32.26
N GLY A 64 -31.09 -24.04 30.98
CA GLY A 64 -30.17 -25.03 30.44
C GLY A 64 -30.37 -25.16 28.93
N TYR A 65 -29.28 -25.52 28.25
CA TYR A 65 -29.27 -25.80 26.82
C TYR A 65 -28.68 -27.18 26.59
N LYS A 66 -29.17 -27.85 25.55
CA LYS A 66 -28.57 -29.06 25.00
C LYS A 66 -27.73 -28.64 23.81
N GLU A 67 -26.43 -28.88 23.93
CA GLU A 67 -25.50 -28.75 22.80
C GLU A 67 -25.38 -30.09 22.09
N THR A 68 -25.54 -30.09 20.78
CA THR A 68 -25.37 -31.28 19.93
C THR A 68 -24.50 -30.92 18.74
N THR A 69 -23.43 -31.69 18.52
CA THR A 69 -22.58 -31.54 17.33
C THR A 69 -22.93 -32.65 16.35
N ILE A 70 -23.31 -32.28 15.14
CA ILE A 70 -23.68 -33.20 14.08
C ILE A 70 -22.50 -33.33 13.11
N ALA A 71 -21.97 -34.55 13.01
CA ALA A 71 -20.75 -34.86 12.25
C ALA A 71 -21.00 -35.68 10.99
N GLY A 72 -22.11 -35.39 10.28
CA GLY A 72 -22.48 -36.11 9.08
C GLY A 72 -23.87 -35.77 8.56
N THR A 73 -24.03 -35.83 7.24
CA THR A 73 -25.30 -35.62 6.55
C THR A 73 -26.43 -36.55 7.02
N ALA A 74 -26.16 -37.85 7.22
CA ALA A 74 -27.16 -38.81 7.70
C ALA A 74 -27.62 -38.51 9.14
N ASP A 75 -26.70 -38.07 10.00
CA ASP A 75 -27.02 -37.68 11.37
C ASP A 75 -27.84 -36.39 11.41
N LEU A 76 -27.58 -35.46 10.48
CA LEU A 76 -28.38 -34.24 10.31
C LEU A 76 -29.82 -34.58 9.89
N GLU A 77 -29.99 -35.41 8.87
CA GLU A 77 -31.31 -35.85 8.40
C GLU A 77 -32.08 -36.56 9.52
N LYS A 78 -31.38 -37.40 10.29
CA LYS A 78 -31.95 -38.10 11.44
C LYS A 78 -32.34 -37.13 12.56
N HIS A 79 -31.48 -36.19 12.95
CA HIS A 79 -31.78 -35.20 14.00
C HIS A 79 -33.00 -34.36 13.64
N LEU A 80 -33.07 -33.85 12.41
CA LEU A 80 -34.20 -33.04 11.93
C LEU A 80 -35.48 -33.88 11.74
N GLY A 81 -35.36 -35.17 11.41
CA GLY A 81 -36.49 -36.08 11.25
C GLY A 81 -37.05 -36.67 12.55
N GLN A 82 -36.29 -36.64 13.65
CA GLN A 82 -36.66 -37.24 14.93
C GLN A 82 -37.70 -36.43 15.72
N ASN A 83 -37.66 -35.10 15.59
CA ASN A 83 -38.51 -34.22 16.38
C ASN A 83 -39.92 -34.17 15.78
N SER A 84 -40.93 -34.54 16.57
CA SER A 84 -42.32 -34.39 16.17
C SER A 84 -42.72 -32.92 16.05
N GLU A 85 -42.11 -32.05 16.86
CA GLU A 85 -42.31 -30.60 16.93
C GLU A 85 -40.96 -29.88 17.10
N GLU A 86 -40.77 -28.70 16.51
CA GLU A 86 -39.52 -27.94 16.67
C GLU A 86 -39.36 -27.36 18.08
N PRO A 87 -38.12 -27.28 18.59
CA PRO A 87 -37.85 -26.70 19.90
C PRO A 87 -38.25 -25.21 19.95
N HIS A 88 -38.44 -24.68 21.16
CA HIS A 88 -38.81 -23.28 21.36
C HIS A 88 -37.78 -22.30 20.78
N TYR A 89 -36.50 -22.62 20.90
CA TYR A 89 -35.45 -21.98 20.11
C TYR A 89 -34.51 -23.03 19.53
N CYS A 90 -33.95 -22.75 18.36
CA CYS A 90 -32.90 -23.54 17.75
C CYS A 90 -31.83 -22.59 17.21
N MET A 91 -30.62 -22.67 17.76
CA MET A 91 -29.48 -21.90 17.25
C MET A 91 -28.46 -22.84 16.63
N ILE A 92 -28.20 -22.64 15.35
CA ILE A 92 -27.25 -23.42 14.56
C ILE A 92 -26.02 -22.57 14.33
N PHE A 93 -24.84 -23.15 14.54
CA PHE A 93 -23.56 -22.51 14.28
C PHE A 93 -22.80 -23.29 13.21
N ILE A 94 -22.52 -22.61 12.11
CA ILE A 94 -21.59 -23.06 11.07
C ILE A 94 -20.32 -22.21 11.21
N GLN A 95 -19.19 -22.87 11.38
CA GLN A 95 -17.93 -22.25 11.69
C GLN A 95 -16.87 -22.55 10.63
N SER A 96 -15.66 -22.01 10.82
CA SER A 96 -14.49 -22.35 10.03
C SER A 96 -13.24 -22.15 10.88
N LYS A 97 -12.10 -22.72 10.47
CA LYS A 97 -10.82 -22.54 11.18
C LYS A 97 -10.37 -21.08 11.27
N ASN A 98 -10.66 -20.30 10.22
CA ASN A 98 -10.41 -18.87 10.14
C ASN A 98 -11.29 -18.25 9.04
N SER A 99 -11.35 -16.92 8.96
CA SER A 99 -12.23 -16.18 8.05
C SER A 99 -12.02 -16.42 6.56
N ARG A 100 -10.97 -17.13 6.17
CA ARG A 100 -10.64 -17.49 4.79
C ARG A 100 -10.53 -19.00 4.59
N SER A 101 -11.03 -19.80 5.53
CA SER A 101 -11.17 -21.24 5.40
C SER A 101 -12.58 -21.58 4.93
N PRO A 102 -12.76 -22.73 4.24
CA PRO A 102 -14.09 -23.28 3.99
C PRO A 102 -14.87 -23.49 5.29
N LEU A 103 -16.19 -23.45 5.19
CA LEU A 103 -17.11 -23.68 6.30
C LEU A 103 -17.09 -25.17 6.69
N ASN A 104 -17.19 -25.46 7.98
CA ASN A 104 -17.16 -26.80 8.58
C ASN A 104 -18.46 -27.59 8.36
N CYS A 105 -19.02 -27.51 7.16
CA CYS A 105 -20.22 -28.24 6.75
C CYS A 105 -20.11 -28.62 5.27
N SER A 106 -20.77 -29.71 4.88
CA SER A 106 -20.85 -30.09 3.48
C SER A 106 -21.90 -29.26 2.72
N HIS A 107 -21.73 -29.14 1.40
CA HIS A 107 -22.74 -28.57 0.51
C HIS A 107 -24.11 -29.27 0.67
N HIS A 108 -24.09 -30.59 0.90
CA HIS A 108 -25.31 -31.38 1.14
C HIS A 108 -26.01 -30.89 2.41
N SER A 109 -25.32 -30.89 3.54
CA SER A 109 -25.90 -30.48 4.82
C SER A 109 -26.41 -29.04 4.79
N PHE A 110 -25.67 -28.12 4.19
CA PHE A 110 -26.12 -26.72 4.07
C PHE A 110 -27.40 -26.61 3.24
N CYS A 111 -27.49 -27.26 2.08
CA CYS A 111 -28.67 -27.20 1.23
C CYS A 111 -29.88 -27.91 1.87
N TYR A 112 -29.66 -29.05 2.52
CA TYR A 112 -30.69 -29.79 3.22
C TYR A 112 -31.26 -28.98 4.38
N LEU A 113 -30.39 -28.42 5.23
CA LEU A 113 -30.76 -27.55 6.35
C LEU A 113 -31.50 -26.30 5.86
N SER A 114 -30.98 -25.64 4.84
CA SER A 114 -31.60 -24.45 4.25
C SER A 114 -32.97 -24.75 3.66
N THR A 115 -33.15 -25.94 3.07
CA THR A 115 -34.46 -26.42 2.60
C THR A 115 -35.39 -26.72 3.76
N TYR A 116 -34.93 -27.41 4.81
CA TYR A 116 -35.76 -27.76 5.97
C TYR A 116 -36.30 -26.53 6.71
N TYR A 117 -35.44 -25.53 6.95
CA TYR A 117 -35.81 -24.28 7.62
C TYR A 117 -36.39 -23.21 6.68
N GLN A 118 -36.48 -23.48 5.38
CA GLN A 118 -37.00 -22.57 4.36
C GLN A 118 -36.22 -21.25 4.28
N ILE A 119 -34.89 -21.32 4.35
CA ILE A 119 -33.99 -20.17 4.23
C ILE A 119 -34.06 -19.64 2.79
N PRO A 120 -34.40 -18.36 2.55
CA PRO A 120 -34.57 -17.85 1.20
C PRO A 120 -33.22 -17.61 0.51
N ALA A 121 -33.26 -17.56 -0.83
CA ALA A 121 -32.07 -17.39 -1.67
C ALA A 121 -31.29 -16.09 -1.36
N SER A 122 -31.96 -15.04 -0.88
CA SER A 122 -31.33 -13.77 -0.50
C SER A 122 -30.22 -13.91 0.54
N PHE A 123 -30.30 -14.92 1.41
CA PHE A 123 -29.26 -15.16 2.43
C PHE A 123 -27.94 -15.62 1.79
N LEU A 124 -27.98 -16.19 0.58
CA LEU A 124 -26.79 -16.67 -0.11
C LEU A 124 -25.81 -15.56 -0.45
N ASP A 125 -26.28 -14.33 -0.66
CA ASP A 125 -25.38 -13.19 -0.87
C ASP A 125 -24.48 -12.94 0.35
N PHE A 126 -24.97 -13.20 1.57
CA PHE A 126 -24.15 -13.13 2.79
C PHE A 126 -23.24 -14.34 2.94
N LEU A 127 -23.74 -15.54 2.58
CA LEU A 127 -22.95 -16.78 2.60
C LEU A 127 -21.73 -16.71 1.67
N PHE A 128 -21.86 -16.11 0.49
CA PHE A 128 -20.77 -16.04 -0.49
C PHE A 128 -19.58 -15.18 -0.05
N THR A 129 -19.71 -14.44 1.05
CA THR A 129 -18.57 -13.73 1.67
C THR A 129 -17.63 -14.66 2.43
N PHE A 130 -17.99 -15.93 2.62
CA PHE A 130 -17.19 -16.94 3.30
C PHE A 130 -16.48 -17.87 2.31
N GLY A 131 -15.61 -18.71 2.84
CA GLY A 131 -14.88 -19.72 2.08
C GLY A 131 -13.42 -19.37 1.82
N GLN A 132 -12.77 -20.25 1.07
CA GLN A 132 -11.37 -20.14 0.74
C GLN A 132 -11.10 -18.99 -0.22
N SER A 133 -10.32 -18.02 0.26
CA SER A 133 -9.84 -16.92 -0.58
C SER A 133 -8.42 -16.47 -0.21
N THR A 134 -7.65 -16.10 -1.22
CA THR A 134 -6.31 -15.53 -1.06
C THR A 134 -6.38 -14.08 -0.54
N GLU A 135 -7.36 -13.32 -1.04
CA GLU A 135 -7.65 -11.95 -0.64
C GLU A 135 -9.06 -11.83 -0.04
N PRO A 136 -9.32 -10.87 0.85
CA PRO A 136 -10.66 -10.67 1.36
C PRO A 136 -11.65 -10.29 0.24
N LEU A 137 -12.54 -11.19 -0.13
CA LEU A 137 -13.63 -10.90 -1.07
C LEU A 137 -14.74 -10.11 -0.36
N ASP A 138 -15.46 -9.29 -1.12
CA ASP A 138 -16.59 -8.46 -0.66
C ASP A 138 -16.27 -7.66 0.61
N TYR A 139 -15.03 -7.15 0.70
CA TYR A 139 -14.50 -6.56 1.93
C TYR A 139 -15.35 -5.38 2.46
N TYR A 140 -16.10 -4.75 1.55
CA TYR A 140 -16.96 -3.60 1.76
C TYR A 140 -18.44 -3.94 1.58
N MET A 141 -18.81 -5.20 1.83
CA MET A 141 -20.21 -5.62 1.87
C MET A 141 -20.61 -5.88 3.31
N THR A 142 -21.60 -5.12 3.77
CA THR A 142 -22.53 -5.50 4.82
C THR A 142 -23.91 -5.52 4.19
N GLY A 143 -24.92 -5.95 4.94
CA GLY A 143 -26.28 -5.88 4.43
C GLY A 143 -27.30 -6.26 5.47
N PHE A 144 -28.51 -5.84 5.19
CA PHE A 144 -29.71 -6.20 5.91
C PHE A 144 -30.77 -6.63 4.91
N ASN A 145 -31.51 -7.68 5.24
CA ASN A 145 -32.73 -8.05 4.54
C ASN A 145 -33.76 -8.50 5.59
N GLY A 146 -34.91 -7.83 5.58
CA GLY A 146 -36.03 -8.10 6.47
C GLY A 146 -37.28 -8.40 5.67
N SER A 147 -38.04 -9.38 6.13
CA SER A 147 -39.37 -9.69 5.58
C SER A 147 -40.24 -10.28 6.67
N ASP A 148 -41.56 -10.14 6.54
CA ASP A 148 -42.51 -10.75 7.46
C ASP A 148 -43.80 -11.12 6.73
N THR A 149 -44.62 -11.92 7.41
CA THR A 149 -45.94 -12.34 6.94
C THR A 149 -47.05 -11.90 7.90
N LEU A 150 -46.84 -10.87 8.73
CA LEU A 150 -47.84 -10.42 9.71
C LEU A 150 -49.12 -9.95 9.02
N ASP A 151 -48.98 -9.14 7.97
CA ASP A 151 -50.10 -8.57 7.22
C ASP A 151 -50.50 -9.39 5.98
N SER A 152 -49.82 -10.53 5.72
CA SER A 152 -50.14 -11.37 4.57
C SER A 152 -51.54 -11.99 4.68
N PRO A 153 -52.27 -12.18 3.57
CA PRO A 153 -53.53 -12.91 3.60
C PRO A 153 -53.27 -14.39 3.94
N LYS A 154 -54.27 -15.07 4.52
CA LYS A 154 -54.17 -16.49 4.89
C LYS A 154 -53.87 -17.42 3.70
N SER A 155 -54.15 -17.01 2.47
CA SER A 155 -53.81 -17.76 1.26
C SER A 155 -52.31 -17.84 1.00
N ASP A 156 -51.55 -16.87 1.51
CA ASP A 156 -50.14 -16.67 1.16
C ASP A 156 -49.19 -17.15 2.27
N ILE A 157 -49.75 -17.49 3.44
CA ILE A 157 -48.99 -18.07 4.56
C ILE A 157 -48.92 -19.59 4.42
N VAL A 158 -47.77 -20.16 4.81
CA VAL A 158 -47.56 -21.60 4.81
C VAL A 158 -47.51 -22.10 6.25
N GLU A 159 -48.61 -22.69 6.72
CA GLU A 159 -48.68 -23.28 8.06
C GLU A 159 -48.11 -24.71 8.03
N ILE A 160 -47.27 -25.08 8.99
CA ILE A 160 -46.80 -26.45 9.20
C ILE A 160 -47.04 -26.83 10.67
N PRO A 161 -48.30 -27.17 11.03
CA PRO A 161 -48.68 -27.40 12.42
C PRO A 161 -47.88 -28.51 13.10
N LYS A 162 -47.49 -29.55 12.36
CA LYS A 162 -46.65 -30.65 12.87
C LYS A 162 -45.37 -30.10 13.52
N LEU A 163 -44.70 -29.15 12.87
CA LEU A 163 -43.48 -28.54 13.39
C LEU A 163 -43.74 -27.39 14.37
N GLY A 164 -45.01 -26.98 14.55
CA GLY A 164 -45.38 -25.78 15.28
C GLY A 164 -44.98 -24.49 14.56
N ARG A 165 -45.04 -24.48 13.22
CA ARG A 165 -44.86 -23.27 12.39
C ARG A 165 -46.23 -22.75 12.00
N SER A 166 -46.59 -21.55 12.46
CA SER A 166 -47.87 -20.91 12.18
C SER A 166 -47.89 -20.18 10.84
N GLY A 167 -46.73 -19.99 10.20
CA GLY A 167 -46.62 -19.20 8.98
C GLY A 167 -46.77 -17.69 9.18
N ARG A 168 -47.04 -17.20 10.41
CA ARG A 168 -47.01 -15.79 10.81
C ARG A 168 -45.65 -15.46 11.41
N GLU A 169 -44.72 -15.20 10.52
CA GLU A 169 -43.31 -15.22 10.82
C GLU A 169 -42.66 -13.92 10.40
N HIS A 170 -41.57 -13.62 11.07
CA HIS A 170 -40.68 -12.53 10.74
C HIS A 170 -39.29 -13.10 10.51
N VAL A 171 -38.65 -12.64 9.45
CA VAL A 171 -37.33 -13.09 9.00
C VAL A 171 -36.41 -11.88 8.93
N VAL A 172 -35.24 -12.01 9.54
CA VAL A 172 -34.17 -11.01 9.50
C VAL A 172 -32.87 -11.68 9.11
N GLN A 173 -32.16 -11.04 8.21
CA GLN A 173 -30.87 -11.50 7.71
C GLN A 173 -29.92 -10.32 7.69
N TYR A 174 -28.71 -10.53 8.17
CA TYR A 174 -27.69 -9.50 8.08
C TYR A 174 -26.29 -10.07 8.04
N LEU A 175 -25.39 -9.25 7.49
CA LEU A 175 -23.95 -9.45 7.51
C LEU A 175 -23.32 -8.31 8.31
N LEU A 176 -22.75 -8.64 9.46
CA LEU A 176 -22.01 -7.70 10.29
C LEU A 176 -20.51 -7.98 10.21
N ARG A 177 -19.71 -6.94 10.37
CA ARG A 177 -18.26 -7.04 10.42
C ARG A 177 -17.71 -6.41 11.69
N SER A 178 -16.56 -6.88 12.15
CA SER A 178 -15.84 -6.27 13.27
C SER A 178 -14.35 -6.51 13.11
N VAL A 179 -13.55 -5.86 13.96
CA VAL A 179 -12.10 -6.07 13.98
C VAL A 179 -11.72 -7.03 15.11
N GLU A 180 -10.86 -8.01 14.80
CA GLU A 180 -10.29 -8.90 15.80
C GLU A 180 -8.76 -8.89 15.67
N SER A 181 -8.07 -8.84 16.81
CA SER A 181 -6.62 -8.96 16.86
C SER A 181 -6.19 -10.41 16.73
N SER A 182 -5.12 -10.64 15.98
CA SER A 182 -4.37 -11.88 16.03
C SER A 182 -2.91 -11.57 16.33
N VAL A 183 -2.33 -12.30 17.28
CA VAL A 183 -0.92 -12.19 17.63
C VAL A 183 -0.16 -13.21 16.81
N LYS A 184 0.79 -12.74 15.98
CA LYS A 184 1.71 -13.61 15.22
C LYS A 184 3.13 -13.10 15.42
N LYS A 185 4.03 -13.95 15.94
CA LYS A 185 5.45 -13.63 16.18
C LYS A 185 5.61 -12.30 16.95
N ASP A 186 4.89 -12.15 18.06
CA ASP A 186 4.84 -10.95 18.91
C ASP A 186 4.34 -9.65 18.24
N LYS A 187 3.81 -9.73 17.02
CA LYS A 187 3.20 -8.60 16.33
C LYS A 187 1.68 -8.74 16.34
N VAL A 188 1.00 -7.70 16.85
CA VAL A 188 -0.46 -7.58 16.79
C VAL A 188 -0.86 -7.20 15.36
N THR A 189 -1.77 -7.99 14.80
CA THR A 189 -2.36 -7.76 13.48
C THR A 189 -3.87 -7.69 13.61
N TRP A 190 -4.46 -6.59 13.12
CA TRP A 190 -5.90 -6.38 13.14
C TRP A 190 -6.50 -6.86 11.83
N ASN A 191 -7.50 -7.74 11.91
CA ASN A 191 -8.18 -8.29 10.75
C ASN A 191 -9.67 -8.01 10.87
N ILE A 192 -10.28 -7.60 9.76
CA ILE A 192 -11.73 -7.51 9.66
C ILE A 192 -12.27 -8.93 9.54
N ARG A 193 -13.26 -9.23 10.37
CA ARG A 193 -13.96 -10.50 10.47
C ARG A 193 -15.42 -10.27 10.13
N GLN A 194 -16.07 -11.25 9.53
CA GLN A 194 -17.49 -11.21 9.19
C GLN A 194 -18.30 -12.25 9.96
N MET A 195 -19.58 -11.97 10.11
CA MET A 195 -20.60 -12.86 10.66
C MET A 195 -21.89 -12.65 9.87
N ALA A 196 -22.44 -13.73 9.32
CA ALA A 196 -23.76 -13.72 8.70
C ALA A 196 -24.76 -14.40 9.63
N VAL A 197 -25.93 -13.79 9.77
CA VAL A 197 -27.01 -14.31 10.59
C VAL A 197 -28.27 -14.38 9.74
N HIS A 198 -28.96 -15.51 9.82
CA HIS A 198 -30.35 -15.64 9.40
C HIS A 198 -31.18 -15.98 10.62
N HIS A 199 -32.22 -15.20 10.86
CA HIS A 199 -33.12 -15.35 11.99
C HIS A 199 -34.55 -15.43 11.49
N LYS A 200 -35.34 -16.27 12.14
CA LYS A 200 -36.78 -16.40 11.93
C LYS A 200 -37.50 -16.51 13.27
N PHE A 201 -38.58 -15.75 13.43
CA PHE A 201 -39.40 -15.69 14.64
C PHE A 201 -40.87 -15.87 14.29
N ASP A 202 -41.57 -16.75 15.01
CA ASP A 202 -43.00 -17.00 14.85
C ASP A 202 -43.80 -16.26 15.92
N PHE A 203 -44.68 -15.33 15.51
CA PHE A 203 -45.42 -14.48 16.44
C PHE A 203 -46.59 -15.18 17.14
N ILE A 204 -46.98 -16.37 16.67
CA ILE A 204 -48.07 -17.15 17.28
C ILE A 204 -47.49 -18.16 18.26
N THR A 205 -46.41 -18.85 17.89
CA THR A 205 -45.82 -19.90 18.73
C THR A 205 -44.67 -19.39 19.62
N GLY A 206 -44.17 -18.18 19.35
CA GLY A 206 -43.02 -17.60 20.03
C GLY A 206 -41.71 -18.31 19.74
N LYS A 207 -41.68 -19.21 18.74
CA LYS A 207 -40.48 -19.99 18.41
C LYS A 207 -39.46 -19.16 17.64
N ALA A 208 -38.19 -19.38 17.93
CA ALA A 208 -37.07 -18.66 17.32
C ALA A 208 -36.05 -19.60 16.67
N PHE A 209 -35.76 -19.39 15.39
CA PHE A 209 -34.70 -20.08 14.66
C PHE A 209 -33.55 -19.12 14.35
N TRP A 210 -32.32 -19.60 14.49
CA TRP A 210 -31.10 -18.86 14.19
C TRP A 210 -30.11 -19.73 13.44
N LEU A 211 -29.62 -19.24 12.31
CA LEU A 211 -28.44 -19.75 11.62
C LEU A 211 -27.34 -18.69 11.73
N ASN A 212 -26.27 -19.04 12.43
CA ASN A 212 -25.11 -18.18 12.66
C ASN A 212 -23.91 -18.74 11.89
N ILE A 213 -23.35 -17.94 11.00
CA ILE A 213 -22.14 -18.29 10.23
C ILE A 213 -21.01 -17.36 10.66
N LYS A 214 -19.99 -17.91 11.33
CA LYS A 214 -18.81 -17.15 11.78
C LYS A 214 -17.61 -18.06 11.95
N ALA A 215 -16.43 -17.56 11.57
CA ALA A 215 -15.17 -18.31 11.57
C ALA A 215 -14.54 -18.65 12.95
N ASN A 216 -15.30 -18.58 14.04
CA ASN A 216 -14.86 -18.98 15.39
C ASN A 216 -16.08 -19.20 16.31
N SER A 217 -15.82 -19.76 17.50
CA SER A 217 -16.86 -20.08 18.50
C SER A 217 -17.36 -18.88 19.31
N ILE A 218 -16.79 -17.68 19.15
CA ILE A 218 -17.03 -16.55 20.04
C ILE A 218 -18.53 -16.24 20.21
N MET A 219 -19.32 -16.30 19.12
CA MET A 219 -20.76 -16.05 19.20
C MET A 219 -21.51 -17.19 19.88
N GLN A 220 -21.11 -18.43 19.63
CA GLN A 220 -21.67 -19.60 20.31
C GLN A 220 -21.43 -19.51 21.82
N ASP A 221 -20.21 -19.18 22.24
CA ASP A 221 -19.83 -19.09 23.65
C ASP A 221 -20.59 -17.97 24.37
N ARG A 222 -20.75 -16.80 23.75
CA ARG A 222 -21.53 -15.68 24.30
C ARG A 222 -23.01 -15.97 24.41
N LEU A 223 -23.58 -16.70 23.45
CA LEU A 223 -24.98 -17.09 23.52
C LEU A 223 -25.21 -18.16 24.59
N LYS A 224 -24.29 -19.11 24.75
CA LYS A 224 -24.30 -20.05 25.89
C LYS A 224 -24.27 -19.31 27.24
N GLU A 225 -23.39 -18.32 27.37
CA GLU A 225 -23.33 -17.46 28.56
C GLU A 225 -24.65 -16.71 28.80
N SER A 226 -25.23 -16.13 27.75
CA SER A 226 -26.50 -15.40 27.83
C SER A 226 -27.67 -16.31 28.24
N ILE A 227 -27.76 -17.51 27.66
CA ILE A 227 -28.82 -18.48 27.96
C ILE A 227 -28.73 -18.99 29.41
N THR A 228 -27.51 -19.15 29.93
CA THR A 228 -27.29 -19.65 31.30
C THR A 228 -27.61 -18.61 32.36
N HIS A 229 -27.38 -17.32 32.08
CA HIS A 229 -27.49 -16.25 33.08
C HIS A 229 -28.77 -15.41 32.96
N ASP A 230 -29.39 -15.32 31.78
CA ASP A 230 -30.58 -14.50 31.57
C ASP A 230 -31.85 -15.34 31.52
N SER A 231 -32.71 -15.12 32.51
CA SER A 231 -34.02 -15.77 32.67
C SER A 231 -34.98 -15.59 31.48
N LYS A 232 -34.70 -14.62 30.58
CA LYS A 232 -35.44 -14.42 29.33
C LYS A 232 -35.34 -15.60 28.37
N PHE A 233 -34.23 -16.34 28.40
CA PHE A 233 -34.02 -17.51 27.54
C PHE A 233 -34.71 -18.78 28.07
N ASN A 234 -35.49 -18.69 29.15
CA ASN A 234 -36.22 -19.83 29.69
C ASN A 234 -37.48 -20.10 28.83
N PRO A 235 -37.57 -21.28 28.16
CA PRO A 235 -38.54 -21.58 27.12
C PRO A 235 -39.97 -21.88 27.61
N THR A 236 -40.37 -21.35 28.77
CA THR A 236 -41.67 -21.68 29.38
C THR A 236 -42.80 -20.96 28.66
N LEU A 237 -43.70 -21.73 28.04
CA LEU A 237 -44.91 -21.26 27.35
C LEU A 237 -45.75 -20.27 28.19
N ALA A 238 -45.72 -20.45 29.52
CA ALA A 238 -46.39 -19.60 30.51
C ALA A 238 -45.92 -18.14 30.52
N LYS A 239 -44.74 -17.83 29.98
CA LYS A 239 -44.18 -16.47 29.98
C LYS A 239 -44.53 -15.64 28.73
N GLY A 240 -45.21 -16.24 27.75
CA GLY A 240 -45.83 -15.56 26.60
C GLY A 240 -44.88 -15.00 25.54
N LEU A 241 -45.46 -14.40 24.49
CA LEU A 241 -44.74 -13.78 23.36
C LEU A 241 -43.75 -12.68 23.77
N PRO A 242 -44.04 -11.79 24.75
CA PRO A 242 -43.12 -10.70 25.09
C PRO A 242 -41.76 -11.20 25.55
N LEU A 243 -41.72 -12.32 26.28
CA LEU A 243 -40.46 -12.87 26.76
C LEU A 243 -39.66 -13.54 25.64
N SER A 244 -40.32 -14.32 24.78
CA SER A 244 -39.67 -14.93 23.61
C SER A 244 -39.11 -13.87 22.65
N LEU A 245 -39.86 -12.77 22.47
CA LEU A 245 -39.38 -11.61 21.71
C LEU A 245 -38.21 -10.93 22.45
N ALA A 246 -38.28 -10.76 23.78
CA ALA A 246 -37.18 -10.19 24.53
C ALA A 246 -35.89 -11.03 24.42
N ALA A 247 -35.99 -12.36 24.47
CA ALA A 247 -34.85 -13.27 24.25
C ALA A 247 -34.28 -13.15 22.83
N THR A 248 -35.16 -13.01 21.84
CA THR A 248 -34.78 -12.76 20.44
C THR A 248 -34.01 -11.44 20.28
N LEU A 249 -34.52 -10.35 20.85
CA LEU A 249 -33.85 -9.05 20.83
C LEU A 249 -32.51 -9.08 21.59
N MET A 250 -32.42 -9.81 22.70
CA MET A 250 -31.16 -10.03 23.41
C MET A 250 -30.14 -10.79 22.55
N THR A 251 -30.59 -11.79 21.78
CA THR A 251 -29.74 -12.52 20.84
C THR A 251 -29.18 -11.60 19.74
N HIS A 252 -30.02 -10.71 19.18
CA HIS A 252 -29.53 -9.67 18.27
C HIS A 252 -28.52 -8.75 18.94
N LEU A 253 -28.72 -8.35 20.20
CA LEU A 253 -27.76 -7.49 20.91
C LEU A 253 -26.40 -8.15 21.09
N VAL A 254 -26.32 -9.46 21.32
CA VAL A 254 -25.03 -10.18 21.36
C VAL A 254 -24.28 -10.05 20.04
N HIS A 255 -24.99 -10.17 18.91
CA HIS A 255 -24.43 -9.99 17.57
C HIS A 255 -24.03 -8.54 17.27
N ILE A 256 -24.87 -7.58 17.68
CA ILE A 256 -24.67 -6.15 17.41
C ILE A 256 -23.57 -5.57 18.30
N ASP A 257 -23.48 -5.96 19.58
CA ASP A 257 -22.41 -5.51 20.47
C ASP A 257 -21.02 -5.88 19.89
N TRP A 258 -20.90 -7.07 19.29
CA TRP A 258 -19.65 -7.51 18.63
C TRP A 258 -19.16 -6.57 17.52
N CYS A 259 -20.05 -5.84 16.83
CA CYS A 259 -19.63 -4.97 15.72
C CYS A 259 -18.94 -3.67 16.16
N ASP A 260 -19.06 -3.26 17.44
CA ASP A 260 -18.38 -2.08 18.02
C ASP A 260 -17.11 -2.46 18.83
N GLU A 261 -16.92 -3.75 19.10
CA GLU A 261 -15.80 -4.23 19.90
C GLU A 261 -14.44 -4.02 19.24
N SER A 262 -13.40 -3.91 20.07
CA SER A 262 -11.98 -3.83 19.68
C SER A 262 -11.55 -2.65 18.82
N TRP A 263 -12.46 -1.90 18.19
CA TRP A 263 -12.13 -0.75 17.36
C TRP A 263 -11.33 0.32 18.10
N ARG A 264 -11.57 0.51 19.40
CA ARG A 264 -10.81 1.49 20.21
C ARG A 264 -9.33 1.11 20.25
N GLN A 265 -9.05 -0.15 20.57
CA GLN A 265 -7.69 -0.67 20.68
C GLN A 265 -7.01 -0.67 19.31
N CYS A 266 -7.75 -1.04 18.25
CA CYS A 266 -7.28 -1.01 16.88
C CYS A 266 -6.89 0.41 16.41
N ILE A 267 -7.76 1.41 16.66
CA ILE A 267 -7.48 2.80 16.29
C ILE A 267 -6.25 3.31 17.04
N ASN A 268 -6.15 3.06 18.35
CA ASN A 268 -5.00 3.49 19.15
C ASN A 268 -3.68 2.86 18.68
N ASP A 269 -3.69 1.57 18.30
CA ASP A 269 -2.51 0.89 17.76
C ASP A 269 -2.08 1.47 16.40
N LEU A 270 -3.04 1.82 15.53
CA LEU A 270 -2.72 2.52 14.28
C LEU A 270 -2.19 3.93 14.53
N GLU A 271 -2.82 4.68 15.44
CA GLU A 271 -2.36 6.02 15.82
C GLU A 271 -0.92 5.98 16.32
N GLU A 272 -0.56 5.03 17.19
CA GLU A 272 0.80 4.88 17.69
C GLU A 272 1.80 4.59 16.56
N LYS A 273 1.45 3.70 15.63
CA LYS A 273 2.30 3.41 14.45
C LYS A 273 2.50 4.64 13.57
N ILE A 274 1.46 5.44 13.37
CA ILE A 274 1.55 6.71 12.63
C ILE A 274 2.45 7.70 13.39
N ARG A 275 2.26 7.81 14.71
CA ARG A 275 3.03 8.70 15.58
C ARG A 275 4.51 8.39 15.55
N VAL A 276 4.89 7.13 15.63
CA VAL A 276 6.30 6.69 15.56
C VAL A 276 6.96 7.17 14.28
N VAL A 277 6.29 7.09 13.12
CA VAL A 277 6.86 7.56 11.86
C VAL A 277 6.88 9.09 11.79
N LEU A 278 5.78 9.76 12.14
CA LEU A 278 5.65 11.21 12.00
C LEU A 278 6.47 11.99 13.03
N GLN A 279 6.74 11.44 14.21
CA GLN A 279 7.58 12.07 15.21
C GLN A 279 9.03 12.21 14.71
N LYS A 280 9.55 11.21 13.98
CA LYS A 280 10.86 11.31 13.32
C LYS A 280 10.92 12.56 12.43
N ALA A 281 9.88 12.77 11.62
CA ALA A 281 9.80 13.89 10.67
C ALA A 281 9.70 15.25 11.38
N LYS A 282 8.91 15.35 12.46
CA LYS A 282 8.80 16.60 13.25
C LYS A 282 10.09 16.98 13.96
N THR A 283 10.89 16.01 14.41
CA THR A 283 12.19 16.27 15.06
C THR A 283 13.31 16.57 14.08
N ALA A 284 13.07 16.44 12.77
CA ALA A 284 14.03 16.83 11.74
C ALA A 284 14.17 18.35 11.73
N SER A 285 15.20 18.87 12.40
CA SER A 285 15.59 20.27 12.26
C SER A 285 16.08 20.51 10.82
N VAL A 286 15.18 20.97 9.94
CA VAL A 286 15.55 21.61 8.67
C VAL A 286 15.79 23.10 8.95
N GLY A 287 16.71 23.38 9.88
CA GLY A 287 16.97 24.72 10.40
C GLY A 287 18.39 25.19 10.10
N GLN A 288 18.59 25.74 8.90
CA GLN A 288 19.38 26.95 8.57
C GLN A 288 19.70 26.96 7.07
N GLN A 289 18.92 27.71 6.29
CA GLN A 289 19.44 28.27 5.05
C GLN A 289 20.53 29.28 5.42
N PRO A 290 21.78 29.16 4.94
CA PRO A 290 22.62 30.33 4.77
C PRO A 290 21.97 31.18 3.68
N ASP A 291 21.96 32.51 3.85
CA ASP A 291 21.36 33.53 2.98
C ASP A 291 21.89 33.52 1.52
N LEU A 292 21.62 32.44 0.78
CA LEU A 292 22.04 32.28 -0.61
C LEU A 292 21.32 33.30 -1.50
N HIS A 293 20.09 33.67 -1.13
CA HIS A 293 19.29 34.65 -1.85
C HIS A 293 19.89 36.07 -1.76
N ALA A 294 20.47 36.46 -0.61
CA ALA A 294 21.09 37.77 -0.46
C ALA A 294 22.40 37.88 -1.26
N ALA A 295 23.20 36.81 -1.30
CA ALA A 295 24.44 36.77 -2.08
C ALA A 295 24.17 36.73 -3.60
N ALA A 296 23.18 35.94 -4.05
CA ALA A 296 22.79 35.86 -5.45
C ALA A 296 22.16 37.16 -5.97
N VAL A 297 21.28 37.79 -5.19
CA VAL A 297 20.68 39.09 -5.55
C VAL A 297 21.75 40.20 -5.56
N ARG A 298 22.70 40.21 -4.61
CA ARG A 298 23.79 41.20 -4.56
C ARG A 298 24.82 41.01 -5.69
N ALA A 299 25.01 39.77 -6.16
CA ALA A 299 25.83 39.48 -7.34
C ALA A 299 25.14 39.90 -8.66
N LEU A 300 23.80 39.92 -8.69
CA LEU A 300 23.02 40.36 -9.84
C LEU A 300 22.85 41.89 -9.89
N THR A 301 22.73 42.57 -8.74
CA THR A 301 22.54 44.03 -8.69
C THR A 301 23.84 44.84 -8.78
N SER A 302 25.00 44.25 -8.47
CA SER A 302 26.30 44.95 -8.53
C SER A 302 26.88 45.13 -9.94
N ARG A 303 26.18 44.66 -10.99
CA ARG A 303 26.69 44.65 -12.38
C ARG A 303 26.17 45.78 -13.28
N THR A 304 25.43 46.73 -12.73
CA THR A 304 24.88 47.87 -13.46
C THR A 304 25.20 49.15 -12.71
N ASP A 305 26.37 49.72 -12.96
CA ASP A 305 26.63 51.15 -12.80
C ASP A 305 27.80 51.55 -13.70
N ALA A 306 27.47 52.11 -14.87
CA ALA A 306 28.24 53.14 -15.59
C ALA A 306 27.46 53.63 -16.82
N ALA A 307 26.62 54.65 -16.64
CA ALA A 307 26.52 55.84 -17.50
C ALA A 307 25.35 56.72 -17.03
N ALA A 308 25.68 57.92 -16.54
CA ALA A 308 24.74 58.96 -16.15
C ALA A 308 24.07 59.61 -17.37
N PHE A 309 22.81 60.06 -17.22
CA PHE A 309 22.39 61.47 -17.44
C PHE A 309 20.89 61.65 -17.11
N GLY A 310 20.58 62.67 -16.30
CA GLY A 310 19.32 63.45 -16.38
C GLY A 310 18.16 63.08 -15.44
N ALA A 311 18.03 63.84 -14.34
CA ALA A 311 16.76 64.15 -13.64
C ALA A 311 15.91 65.11 -14.52
N PRO A 312 14.60 65.41 -14.26
CA PRO A 312 13.88 65.49 -12.97
C PRO A 312 12.50 64.73 -13.02
N GLU A 313 11.59 64.65 -12.06
CA GLU A 313 11.16 65.44 -10.90
C GLU A 313 10.17 64.58 -10.06
N LYS A 314 10.07 64.82 -8.75
CA LYS A 314 9.03 64.33 -7.80
C LYS A 314 7.74 65.20 -7.99
N PRO A 315 6.56 64.99 -7.36
CA PRO A 315 6.18 64.05 -6.29
C PRO A 315 4.80 63.35 -6.49
N THR A 316 4.36 62.36 -5.72
CA THR A 316 3.74 62.51 -4.38
C THR A 316 3.13 61.15 -3.98
N SER A 317 3.28 60.74 -2.72
CA SER A 317 2.41 59.75 -2.08
C SER A 317 1.32 60.50 -1.28
N PRO A 318 0.16 59.87 -1.00
CA PRO A 318 0.09 59.18 0.27
C PRO A 318 -0.70 57.85 0.26
N SER A 319 -0.39 57.10 1.31
CA SER A 319 -0.94 55.86 1.89
C SER A 319 -2.45 55.94 2.23
N PRO A 320 -3.06 54.99 2.98
CA PRO A 320 -3.38 53.59 2.69
C PRO A 320 -4.89 53.31 2.91
N ALA A 321 -5.48 52.26 2.30
CA ALA A 321 -6.73 51.70 2.84
C ALA A 321 -7.04 50.28 2.37
N CYS A 322 -7.24 49.42 3.38
CA CYS A 322 -8.32 48.43 3.50
C CYS A 322 -8.38 47.22 2.55
N PHE A 323 -7.84 46.11 3.05
CA PHE A 323 -8.52 44.80 3.17
C PHE A 323 -10.06 44.89 3.05
N LYS A 324 -10.75 44.09 2.22
CA LYS A 324 -11.16 42.68 2.42
C LYS A 324 -12.23 42.31 1.33
N PRO A 325 -12.80 41.09 1.26
CA PRO A 325 -12.41 39.92 0.45
C PRO A 325 -13.55 39.45 -0.50
N TYR A 326 -13.52 38.19 -0.98
CA TYR A 326 -14.55 37.39 -1.70
C TYR A 326 -14.88 37.85 -3.14
N GLU A 327 -14.89 37.03 -4.20
CA GLU A 327 -15.59 35.76 -4.44
C GLU A 327 -14.91 35.03 -5.63
N ALA A 328 -14.53 33.76 -5.51
CA ALA A 328 -15.17 32.61 -6.16
C ALA A 328 -14.46 31.99 -7.40
N ILE A 329 -14.10 30.70 -7.18
CA ILE A 329 -14.37 29.53 -8.03
C ILE A 329 -13.52 29.32 -9.30
N GLY A 330 -12.76 28.20 -9.31
CA GLY A 330 -12.33 27.53 -10.54
C GLY A 330 -11.10 26.63 -10.39
N LYS A 331 -11.32 25.31 -10.29
CA LYS A 331 -10.30 24.22 -10.34
C LYS A 331 -9.59 24.16 -11.72
N PRO A 332 -8.67 23.21 -12.00
CA PRO A 332 -7.49 22.73 -11.28
C PRO A 332 -6.19 22.91 -12.13
N LEU A 333 -5.02 23.00 -11.50
CA LEU A 333 -3.73 23.02 -12.21
C LEU A 333 -3.24 21.60 -12.53
N THR A 334 -3.43 21.20 -13.78
CA THR A 334 -2.70 20.11 -14.43
C THR A 334 -1.84 20.69 -15.54
N SER A 335 -0.51 20.76 -15.36
CA SER A 335 0.45 20.74 -16.48
C SER A 335 1.88 20.65 -15.97
N TYR A 336 2.39 19.44 -15.79
CA TYR A 336 3.81 19.16 -16.04
C TYR A 336 3.90 17.72 -16.50
N LEU A 337 4.03 17.52 -17.81
CA LEU A 337 4.78 16.43 -18.40
C LEU A 337 4.89 16.64 -19.93
N HIS A 338 6.08 16.33 -20.44
CA HIS A 338 6.51 16.19 -21.83
C HIS A 338 7.07 17.43 -22.55
N SER A 339 8.39 17.60 -22.44
CA SER A 339 9.23 17.96 -23.58
C SER A 339 10.25 16.84 -23.85
N ALA A 340 9.92 15.96 -24.79
CA ALA A 340 10.87 15.07 -25.45
C ALA A 340 10.30 14.74 -26.83
N LEU A 341 10.77 15.45 -27.88
CA LEU A 341 10.93 14.97 -29.25
C LEU A 341 11.40 16.11 -30.20
N GLY A 342 12.71 16.09 -30.49
CA GLY A 342 13.29 16.08 -31.85
C GLY A 342 13.06 17.20 -32.89
N LYS A 343 14.17 17.90 -33.19
CA LYS A 343 14.65 18.47 -34.49
C LYS A 343 13.91 19.72 -35.03
N SER A 344 14.52 20.75 -35.64
CA SER A 344 15.78 20.93 -36.39
C SER A 344 16.23 22.41 -36.41
N SER A 345 17.51 22.67 -36.70
CA SER A 345 18.14 24.00 -36.90
C SER A 345 17.81 24.61 -38.28
N PRO A 346 17.98 25.94 -38.52
CA PRO A 346 19.28 26.43 -39.03
C PRO A 346 19.75 27.83 -38.54
N LYS A 347 21.07 27.90 -38.29
CA LYS A 347 22.07 28.97 -38.56
C LYS A 347 21.77 30.46 -38.26
N ALA A 348 22.60 31.05 -37.40
CA ALA A 348 23.25 32.35 -37.63
C ALA A 348 24.56 32.48 -36.83
N HIS A 349 25.47 33.30 -37.34
CA HIS A 349 26.92 33.29 -37.17
C HIS A 349 27.48 33.61 -35.77
N ALA A 350 28.66 33.04 -35.52
CA ALA A 350 29.52 33.28 -34.37
C ALA A 350 30.37 34.56 -34.53
N THR A 351 30.55 35.29 -33.43
CA THR A 351 31.75 36.08 -33.15
C THR A 351 32.16 35.81 -31.69
N PRO A 352 33.38 35.32 -31.40
CA PRO A 352 33.78 34.93 -30.05
C PRO A 352 34.27 36.15 -29.26
N LEU A 353 33.59 36.48 -28.15
CA LEU A 353 34.15 37.35 -27.12
C LEU A 353 34.90 36.49 -26.09
N LEU A 354 36.21 36.66 -26.05
CA LEU A 354 37.11 36.15 -25.01
C LEU A 354 36.64 36.60 -23.61
N PRO A 355 36.55 35.69 -22.62
CA PRO A 355 36.45 36.10 -21.22
C PRO A 355 37.84 36.44 -20.68
N LEU A 356 38.05 37.72 -20.37
CA LEU A 356 39.15 38.18 -19.52
C LEU A 356 39.09 37.50 -18.15
N ALA A 357 40.24 37.02 -17.69
CA ALA A 357 40.44 36.46 -16.36
C ALA A 357 40.22 37.53 -15.27
N PRO A 358 39.45 37.26 -14.20
CA PRO A 358 39.54 38.04 -12.98
C PRO A 358 40.68 37.50 -12.11
N LYS A 359 41.74 38.30 -11.99
CA LYS A 359 42.64 38.25 -10.82
C LYS A 359 41.88 38.87 -9.65
N THR A 360 41.38 38.05 -8.74
CA THR A 360 41.03 38.52 -7.40
C THR A 360 41.55 37.53 -6.37
N ALA A 361 42.22 38.10 -5.37
CA ALA A 361 42.99 37.43 -4.34
C ALA A 361 42.21 36.34 -3.60
N ALA A 362 42.96 35.31 -3.20
CA ALA A 362 42.53 34.23 -2.34
C ALA A 362 41.89 34.78 -1.05
N ALA A 363 40.62 34.48 -0.84
CA ALA A 363 40.02 34.45 0.49
C ALA A 363 40.40 33.11 1.18
N PRO A 364 40.48 33.05 2.52
CA PRO A 364 40.97 31.90 3.24
C PRO A 364 40.09 30.66 3.02
N MET A 365 40.69 29.50 2.77
CA MET A 365 40.05 28.21 2.47
C MET A 365 39.23 27.59 3.63
N THR A 366 39.01 28.31 4.74
CA THR A 366 38.39 27.75 5.95
C THR A 366 36.86 27.84 5.98
N GLU A 367 36.22 28.80 5.31
CA GLU A 367 34.75 28.93 5.32
C GLU A 367 34.02 27.87 4.47
N THR A 368 34.68 27.32 3.45
CA THR A 368 34.05 26.41 2.49
C THR A 368 33.93 24.98 3.04
N ASP A 369 34.94 24.50 3.76
CA ASP A 369 34.93 23.16 4.36
C ASP A 369 33.94 23.04 5.54
N ASP A 370 33.81 24.09 6.36
CA ASP A 370 32.88 24.11 7.50
C ASP A 370 31.41 24.11 7.04
N ASN A 371 31.10 24.81 5.94
CA ASN A 371 29.77 24.83 5.34
C ASN A 371 29.42 23.48 4.69
N LEU A 372 30.39 22.87 3.99
CA LEU A 372 30.26 21.53 3.41
C LEU A 372 30.04 20.48 4.51
N ALA A 373 30.82 20.52 5.60
CA ALA A 373 30.67 19.62 6.74
C ALA A 373 29.28 19.76 7.41
N LYS A 374 28.79 21.00 7.56
CA LYS A 374 27.44 21.26 8.09
C LYS A 374 26.33 20.74 7.17
N ARG A 375 26.47 20.89 5.84
CA ARG A 375 25.55 20.31 4.84
C ARG A 375 25.57 18.80 4.79
N LEU A 376 26.75 18.19 4.89
CA LEU A 376 26.89 16.73 4.99
C LEU A 376 26.26 16.18 6.28
N LYS A 377 26.40 16.92 7.39
CA LYS A 377 25.77 16.57 8.67
C LYS A 377 24.25 16.67 8.59
N SER A 378 23.69 17.71 7.96
CA SER A 378 22.24 17.82 7.76
C SER A 378 21.72 16.70 6.84
N LEU A 379 22.44 16.37 5.77
CA LEU A 379 22.11 15.24 4.90
C LEU A 379 22.12 13.89 5.61
N LYS A 380 23.07 13.67 6.52
CA LYS A 380 23.14 12.45 7.33
C LYS A 380 21.95 12.31 8.29
N VAL A 381 21.45 13.42 8.83
CA VAL A 381 20.18 13.43 9.59
C VAL A 381 19.00 13.07 8.68
N LEU A 382 19.03 13.52 7.42
CA LEU A 382 17.98 13.22 6.44
C LEU A 382 18.01 11.76 5.91
N GLU A 383 19.08 11.00 6.13
CA GLU A 383 19.11 9.55 5.84
C GLU A 383 18.18 8.75 6.75
N THR A 384 17.79 9.30 7.90
CA THR A 384 16.80 8.67 8.79
C THR A 384 15.41 8.56 8.17
N PHE A 385 15.13 9.34 7.11
CA PHE A 385 13.89 9.27 6.34
C PHE A 385 14.05 8.34 5.15
N SER A 386 13.20 7.33 5.12
CA SER A 386 13.28 6.26 4.14
C SER A 386 11.99 6.15 3.33
N VAL A 387 12.09 5.56 2.14
CA VAL A 387 10.93 5.30 1.28
C VAL A 387 10.02 4.26 1.93
N GLU A 388 10.58 3.35 2.73
CA GLU A 388 9.86 2.35 3.51
C GLU A 388 8.94 2.99 4.56
N ASP A 389 9.39 4.06 5.24
CA ASP A 389 8.53 4.82 6.18
C ASP A 389 7.34 5.46 5.45
N LEU A 390 7.54 5.99 4.24
CA LEU A 390 6.46 6.53 3.40
C LEU A 390 5.49 5.41 2.96
N GLN A 391 6.02 4.28 2.47
CA GLN A 391 5.22 3.10 2.11
C GLN A 391 4.41 2.59 3.31
N HIS A 392 4.99 2.60 4.51
CA HIS A 392 4.30 2.21 5.74
C HIS A 392 3.13 3.15 6.05
N LEU A 393 3.32 4.48 5.93
CA LEU A 393 2.22 5.45 6.06
C LEU A 393 1.14 5.27 4.98
N HIS A 394 1.50 4.87 3.76
CA HIS A 394 0.51 4.52 2.74
C HIS A 394 -0.34 3.32 3.15
N TYR A 395 0.31 2.24 3.58
CA TYR A 395 -0.37 1.05 4.09
C TYR A 395 -1.29 1.36 5.28
N LEU A 396 -0.83 2.15 6.25
CA LEU A 396 -1.67 2.57 7.40
C LEU A 396 -2.86 3.41 6.95
N GLY A 397 -2.69 4.28 5.95
CA GLY A 397 -3.78 5.08 5.37
C GLY A 397 -4.84 4.24 4.67
N GLU A 398 -4.43 3.18 3.95
CA GLU A 398 -5.36 2.23 3.33
C GLU A 398 -6.15 1.44 4.39
N GLN A 399 -5.47 0.96 5.43
CA GLN A 399 -6.11 0.26 6.55
C GLN A 399 -7.15 1.15 7.27
N LEU A 400 -6.83 2.41 7.52
CA LEU A 400 -7.77 3.37 8.09
C LEU A 400 -9.02 3.56 7.22
N GLU A 401 -8.85 3.63 5.89
CA GLU A 401 -10.00 3.77 5.00
C GLU A 401 -10.88 2.53 4.99
N ASN A 402 -10.27 1.35 5.00
CA ASN A 402 -10.99 0.09 5.09
C ASN A 402 -11.83 0.01 6.37
N PHE A 403 -11.25 0.41 7.50
CA PHE A 403 -11.95 0.43 8.79
C PHE A 403 -13.08 1.45 8.83
N ARG A 404 -12.86 2.65 8.27
CA ARG A 404 -13.90 3.67 8.13
C ARG A 404 -15.10 3.15 7.36
N LEU A 405 -14.86 2.52 6.20
CA LEU A 405 -15.93 2.00 5.35
C LEU A 405 -16.73 0.91 6.05
N VAL A 406 -16.08 -0.02 6.76
CA VAL A 406 -16.79 -1.05 7.53
C VAL A 406 -17.67 -0.45 8.63
N MET A 407 -17.19 0.56 9.37
CA MET A 407 -18.00 1.22 10.40
C MET A 407 -19.22 1.93 9.82
N LEU A 408 -19.08 2.61 8.68
CA LEU A 408 -20.19 3.28 7.99
C LEU A 408 -21.24 2.27 7.53
N LEU A 409 -20.80 1.17 6.94
CA LEU A 409 -21.65 0.10 6.44
C LEU A 409 -22.39 -0.64 7.58
N ASN A 410 -21.70 -0.93 8.69
CA ASN A 410 -22.36 -1.47 9.88
C ASN A 410 -23.37 -0.46 10.45
N SER A 411 -23.03 0.82 10.56
CA SER A 411 -23.94 1.87 11.06
C SER A 411 -25.25 1.90 10.27
N GLN A 412 -25.17 1.74 8.95
CA GLN A 412 -26.32 1.60 8.06
C GLN A 412 -27.13 0.33 8.38
N THR A 413 -26.48 -0.84 8.43
CA THR A 413 -27.13 -2.11 8.77
C THR A 413 -27.82 -2.07 10.15
N LEU A 414 -27.20 -1.44 11.15
CA LEU A 414 -27.79 -1.28 12.48
C LEU A 414 -29.04 -0.39 12.46
N ARG A 415 -29.03 0.66 11.64
CA ARG A 415 -30.21 1.51 11.44
C ARG A 415 -31.35 0.69 10.85
N ASP A 416 -31.07 -0.07 9.79
CA ASP A 416 -32.08 -0.87 9.09
C ASP A 416 -32.68 -1.95 10.01
N ILE A 417 -31.86 -2.61 10.85
CA ILE A 417 -32.35 -3.56 11.86
C ILE A 417 -33.28 -2.87 12.87
N SER A 418 -32.88 -1.70 13.37
CA SER A 418 -33.68 -0.96 14.37
C SER A 418 -35.01 -0.48 13.79
N GLU A 419 -34.98 0.12 12.59
CA GLU A 419 -36.17 0.62 11.89
C GLU A 419 -37.14 -0.51 11.58
N HIS A 420 -36.63 -1.66 11.12
CA HIS A 420 -37.45 -2.84 10.82
C HIS A 420 -38.21 -3.35 12.06
N TYR A 421 -37.54 -3.51 13.20
CA TYR A 421 -38.22 -3.95 14.43
C TYR A 421 -39.23 -2.92 14.96
N GLN A 422 -38.93 -1.62 14.83
CA GLN A 422 -39.86 -0.56 15.20
C GLN A 422 -41.11 -0.60 14.32
N ASP A 423 -40.95 -0.73 13.00
CA ASP A 423 -42.06 -0.82 12.04
C ASP A 423 -42.98 -2.01 12.34
N LEU A 424 -42.44 -3.19 12.67
CA LEU A 424 -43.26 -4.37 13.00
C LEU A 424 -44.26 -4.12 14.13
N THR A 425 -43.87 -3.35 15.14
CA THR A 425 -44.78 -3.04 16.27
C THR A 425 -45.92 -2.11 15.87
N THR A 426 -45.77 -1.36 14.77
CA THR A 426 -46.81 -0.46 14.27
C THR A 426 -47.90 -1.16 13.45
N ARG A 427 -47.65 -2.41 13.03
CA ARG A 427 -48.54 -3.18 12.16
C ARG A 427 -49.88 -3.52 12.82
N ASP A 428 -50.93 -3.60 12.02
CA ASP A 428 -52.30 -3.85 12.48
C ASP A 428 -52.47 -5.29 13.01
N ASN A 429 -51.83 -6.26 12.35
CA ASN A 429 -51.91 -7.68 12.73
C ASN A 429 -50.87 -8.10 13.78
N PHE A 430 -50.17 -7.14 14.39
CA PHE A 430 -49.30 -7.44 15.52
C PHE A 430 -50.15 -7.88 16.73
N PRO A 431 -49.79 -8.97 17.46
CA PRO A 431 -50.61 -9.52 18.55
C PRO A 431 -51.05 -8.46 19.59
N PRO A 432 -52.36 -8.10 19.67
CA PRO A 432 -52.80 -6.91 20.38
C PRO A 432 -52.73 -7.04 21.90
N GLU A 433 -53.01 -8.23 22.44
CA GLU A 433 -53.06 -8.49 23.89
C GLU A 433 -51.70 -8.29 24.59
N GLN A 434 -50.60 -8.39 23.83
CA GLN A 434 -49.23 -8.37 24.34
C GLN A 434 -48.38 -7.25 23.70
N LYS A 435 -49.03 -6.38 22.92
CA LYS A 435 -48.39 -5.31 22.14
C LYS A 435 -47.59 -4.33 23.00
N ALA A 436 -48.18 -3.84 24.10
CA ALA A 436 -47.54 -2.82 24.94
C ALA A 436 -46.21 -3.29 25.58
N GLU A 437 -46.10 -4.55 25.97
CA GLU A 437 -44.85 -5.09 26.52
C GLU A 437 -43.81 -5.34 25.42
N CYS A 438 -44.24 -5.86 24.28
CA CYS A 438 -43.39 -6.02 23.09
C CYS A 438 -42.82 -4.69 22.61
N GLU A 439 -43.65 -3.64 22.53
CA GLU A 439 -43.23 -2.28 22.19
C GLU A 439 -42.17 -1.72 23.15
N ARG A 440 -42.31 -1.98 24.46
CA ARG A 440 -41.29 -1.59 25.44
C ARG A 440 -39.97 -2.31 25.20
N ASN A 441 -40.02 -3.62 24.92
CA ASN A 441 -38.84 -4.43 24.62
C ASN A 441 -38.16 -3.95 23.33
N VAL A 442 -38.91 -3.71 22.26
CA VAL A 442 -38.41 -3.16 20.99
C VAL A 442 -37.83 -1.77 21.16
N THR A 443 -38.50 -0.89 21.92
CA THR A 443 -37.99 0.46 22.19
C THR A 443 -36.67 0.43 22.97
N SER A 444 -36.58 -0.46 23.97
CA SER A 444 -35.34 -0.66 24.74
C SER A 444 -34.20 -1.18 23.85
N PHE A 445 -34.51 -2.16 23.00
CA PHE A 445 -33.59 -2.69 21.99
C PHE A 445 -33.10 -1.60 21.04
N ALA A 446 -34.01 -0.85 20.41
CA ALA A 446 -33.68 0.22 19.48
C ALA A 446 -32.78 1.30 20.11
N ARG A 447 -33.04 1.70 21.37
CA ARG A 447 -32.16 2.63 22.10
C ARG A 447 -30.74 2.08 22.27
N ARG A 448 -30.59 0.78 22.51
CA ARG A 448 -29.27 0.15 22.66
C ARG A 448 -28.55 0.04 21.31
N VAL A 449 -29.26 -0.32 20.24
CA VAL A 449 -28.71 -0.34 18.88
C VAL A 449 -28.25 1.07 18.47
N GLU A 450 -29.06 2.08 18.72
CA GLU A 450 -28.76 3.48 18.39
C GLU A 450 -27.52 4.00 19.15
N ARG A 451 -27.33 3.57 20.41
CA ARG A 451 -26.12 3.89 21.17
C ARG A 451 -24.87 3.31 20.49
N ILE A 452 -24.93 2.06 20.05
CA ILE A 452 -23.82 1.37 19.37
C ILE A 452 -23.55 2.03 18.02
N ARG A 453 -24.60 2.37 17.28
CA ARG A 453 -24.53 3.11 16.02
C ARG A 453 -23.79 4.46 16.19
N LYS A 454 -24.17 5.25 17.21
CA LYS A 454 -23.49 6.51 17.56
C LYS A 454 -22.02 6.31 17.96
N ASN A 455 -21.69 5.22 18.68
CA ASN A 455 -20.30 4.90 18.99
C ASN A 455 -19.48 4.67 17.71
N LEU A 456 -20.02 3.93 16.74
CA LEU A 456 -19.37 3.74 15.43
C LEU A 456 -19.16 5.07 14.70
N GLU A 457 -20.14 5.97 14.71
CA GLU A 457 -20.01 7.32 14.12
C GLU A 457 -18.89 8.15 14.76
N ILE A 458 -18.78 8.09 16.09
CA ILE A 458 -17.68 8.76 16.82
C ILE A 458 -16.32 8.21 16.36
N ARG A 459 -16.20 6.89 16.21
CA ARG A 459 -14.96 6.25 15.74
C ARG A 459 -14.64 6.60 14.29
N VAL A 460 -15.65 6.74 13.43
CA VAL A 460 -15.47 7.23 12.05
C VAL A 460 -14.83 8.62 12.08
N THR A 461 -15.35 9.54 12.89
CA THR A 461 -14.78 10.89 13.05
C THR A 461 -13.33 10.86 13.56
N GLN A 462 -13.01 9.95 14.50
CA GLN A 462 -11.63 9.74 14.96
C GLN A 462 -10.71 9.28 13.83
N ILE A 463 -11.16 8.31 13.03
CA ILE A 463 -10.40 7.81 11.87
C ILE A 463 -10.21 8.93 10.83
N GLU A 464 -11.22 9.74 10.54
CA GLU A 464 -11.11 10.86 9.60
C GLU A 464 -10.06 11.88 10.06
N SER A 465 -10.03 12.19 11.36
CA SER A 465 -9.02 13.07 11.96
C SER A 465 -7.62 12.47 11.85
N LEU A 466 -7.46 11.18 12.13
CA LEU A 466 -6.19 10.45 11.97
C LEU A 466 -5.73 10.41 10.52
N ARG A 467 -6.65 10.22 9.56
CA ARG A 467 -6.34 10.25 8.13
C ARG A 467 -5.87 11.62 7.66
N ALA A 468 -6.49 12.70 8.12
CA ALA A 468 -6.05 14.06 7.82
C ALA A 468 -4.62 14.30 8.36
N TRP A 469 -4.37 13.94 9.62
CA TRP A 469 -3.03 14.05 10.21
C TRP A 469 -1.98 13.20 9.47
N LEU A 470 -2.33 11.97 9.10
CA LEU A 470 -1.47 11.09 8.30
C LEU A 470 -1.17 11.69 6.92
N GLN A 471 -2.16 12.33 6.27
CA GLN A 471 -1.98 12.96 4.97
C GLN A 471 -1.02 14.16 5.04
N GLU A 472 -1.17 15.01 6.05
CA GLU A 472 -0.21 16.09 6.32
C GLU A 472 1.21 15.55 6.55
N GLY A 473 1.29 14.46 7.32
CA GLY A 473 2.56 13.77 7.60
C GLY A 473 3.24 13.20 6.35
N LYS A 474 2.46 12.62 5.42
CA LYS A 474 2.98 12.14 4.13
C LYS A 474 3.54 13.28 3.29
N ILE A 475 2.80 14.39 3.16
CA ILE A 475 3.24 15.57 2.40
C ILE A 475 4.56 16.11 2.98
N LEU A 476 4.68 16.18 4.30
CA LEU A 476 5.92 16.59 4.96
C LEU A 476 7.08 15.65 4.62
N LEU A 477 6.86 14.34 4.70
CA LEU A 477 7.90 13.33 4.44
C LEU A 477 8.33 13.33 2.97
N GLU A 478 7.38 13.44 2.03
CA GLU A 478 7.65 13.61 0.60
C GLU A 478 8.50 14.87 0.34
N GLY A 479 8.16 15.99 0.98
CA GLY A 479 8.94 17.23 0.89
C GLY A 479 10.37 17.07 1.42
N ILE A 480 10.54 16.36 2.53
CA ILE A 480 11.87 16.06 3.09
C ILE A 480 12.69 15.19 2.14
N LEU A 481 12.09 14.14 1.57
CA LEU A 481 12.75 13.24 0.63
C LEU A 481 13.15 13.98 -0.67
N GLN A 482 12.28 14.83 -1.19
CA GLN A 482 12.58 15.68 -2.34
C GLN A 482 13.71 16.65 -2.04
N TYR A 483 13.67 17.33 -0.89
CA TYR A 483 14.73 18.23 -0.45
C TYR A 483 16.09 17.51 -0.39
N ARG A 484 16.13 16.31 0.21
CA ARG A 484 17.35 15.48 0.24
C ARG A 484 17.87 15.18 -1.17
N SER A 485 17.00 14.74 -2.08
CA SER A 485 17.39 14.44 -3.47
C SER A 485 17.99 15.65 -4.19
N VAL A 486 17.39 16.83 -4.00
CA VAL A 486 17.90 18.10 -4.55
C VAL A 486 19.26 18.47 -3.95
N GLN A 487 19.45 18.35 -2.63
CA GLN A 487 20.72 18.65 -1.97
C GLN A 487 21.84 17.71 -2.41
N VAL A 488 21.57 16.41 -2.52
CA VAL A 488 22.55 15.43 -3.04
C VAL A 488 22.95 15.78 -4.47
N SER A 489 21.98 16.13 -5.32
CA SER A 489 22.24 16.54 -6.70
C SER A 489 23.09 17.81 -6.78
N HIS A 490 22.83 18.79 -5.90
CA HIS A 490 23.64 20.01 -5.83
C HIS A 490 25.09 19.72 -5.45
N ILE A 491 25.33 18.92 -4.40
CA ILE A 491 26.69 18.54 -3.97
C ILE A 491 27.40 17.73 -5.06
N PHE A 492 26.71 16.81 -5.72
CA PHE A 492 27.27 16.04 -6.83
C PHE A 492 27.66 16.96 -8.00
N THR A 493 26.84 17.96 -8.32
CA THR A 493 27.13 18.93 -9.38
C THR A 493 28.32 19.82 -9.01
N GLU A 494 28.37 20.31 -7.77
CA GLU A 494 29.46 21.17 -7.26
C GLU A 494 30.79 20.42 -7.23
N SER A 495 30.79 19.19 -6.71
CA SER A 495 31.97 18.30 -6.72
C SER A 495 32.40 17.93 -8.12
N SER A 496 31.47 17.65 -9.04
CA SER A 496 31.76 17.39 -10.46
C SER A 496 32.39 18.61 -11.13
N HIS A 497 31.92 19.82 -10.83
CA HIS A 497 32.50 21.06 -11.35
C HIS A 497 33.93 21.27 -10.81
N SER A 498 34.13 21.07 -9.51
CA SER A 498 35.46 21.15 -8.87
C SER A 498 36.43 20.10 -9.42
N GLN A 499 35.97 18.86 -9.62
CA GLN A 499 36.75 17.78 -10.22
C GLN A 499 37.10 18.07 -11.68
N SER A 500 36.16 18.60 -12.46
CA SER A 500 36.39 18.99 -13.85
C SER A 500 37.45 20.09 -13.96
N ALA A 501 37.40 21.11 -13.10
CA ALA A 501 38.42 22.16 -13.06
C ALA A 501 39.82 21.63 -12.65
N LYS A 502 39.88 20.66 -11.74
CA LYS A 502 41.15 19.99 -11.39
C LYS A 502 41.67 19.14 -12.55
N MET A 503 40.78 18.44 -13.26
CA MET A 503 41.13 17.64 -14.45
C MET A 503 41.67 18.53 -15.57
N GLU A 504 41.06 19.69 -15.79
CA GLU A 504 41.54 20.69 -16.77
C GLU A 504 42.98 21.13 -16.45
N ARG A 505 43.28 21.43 -15.18
CA ARG A 505 44.65 21.76 -14.76
C ARG A 505 45.62 20.62 -14.94
N ILE A 506 45.20 19.38 -14.65
CA ILE A 506 46.04 18.19 -14.87
C ILE A 506 46.33 18.04 -16.36
N ALA A 507 45.30 18.13 -17.21
CA ALA A 507 45.44 18.05 -18.66
C ALA A 507 46.40 19.12 -19.21
N TYR A 508 46.26 20.38 -18.77
CA TYR A 508 47.16 21.47 -19.15
C TYR A 508 48.61 21.20 -18.71
N LYS A 509 48.81 20.72 -17.47
CA LYS A 509 50.16 20.37 -16.99
C LYS A 509 50.76 19.21 -17.79
N THR A 510 49.96 18.19 -18.09
CA THR A 510 50.38 17.05 -18.92
C THR A 510 50.72 17.49 -20.34
N GLU A 511 49.97 18.45 -20.92
CA GLU A 511 50.30 19.06 -22.20
C GLU A 511 51.68 19.74 -22.13
N GLN A 512 51.93 20.56 -21.11
CA GLN A 512 53.20 21.26 -20.94
C GLN A 512 54.38 20.29 -20.72
N GLU A 513 54.19 19.24 -19.91
CA GLU A 513 55.19 18.17 -19.72
C GLU A 513 55.48 17.44 -21.04
N THR A 514 54.44 17.20 -21.85
CA THR A 514 54.58 16.59 -23.18
C THR A 514 55.38 17.48 -24.13
N ILE A 515 55.10 18.79 -24.16
CA ILE A 515 55.84 19.75 -24.99
C ILE A 515 57.32 19.79 -24.57
N SER A 516 57.59 19.83 -23.27
CA SER A 516 58.96 19.85 -22.73
C SER A 516 59.74 18.58 -23.10
N MET A 517 59.10 17.41 -23.05
CA MET A 517 59.69 16.15 -23.50
C MET A 517 60.06 16.18 -24.99
N HIS A 518 59.20 16.76 -25.84
CA HIS A 518 59.49 16.93 -27.27
C HIS A 518 60.67 17.89 -27.51
N ILE A 519 60.77 18.98 -26.75
CA ILE A 519 61.89 19.93 -26.85
C ILE A 519 63.21 19.25 -26.48
N ILE A 520 63.28 18.54 -25.35
CA ILE A 520 64.50 17.82 -24.93
C ILE A 520 64.90 16.80 -26.00
N THR A 521 63.94 16.06 -26.55
CA THR A 521 64.20 15.08 -27.61
C THR A 521 64.72 15.73 -28.89
N CYS A 522 64.22 16.92 -29.26
CA CYS A 522 64.70 17.65 -30.44
C CYS A 522 66.13 18.19 -30.22
N VAL A 523 66.40 18.75 -29.03
CA VAL A 523 67.73 19.24 -28.64
C VAL A 523 68.75 18.09 -28.67
N THR A 524 68.42 16.94 -28.08
CA THR A 524 69.33 15.79 -28.10
C THR A 524 69.56 15.27 -29.53
N LEU A 525 68.52 15.22 -30.37
CA LEU A 525 68.65 14.85 -31.78
C LEU A 525 69.54 15.82 -32.58
N ALA A 526 69.57 17.11 -32.24
CA ALA A 526 70.43 18.09 -32.90
C ALA A 526 71.90 18.00 -32.46
N PHE A 527 72.17 17.72 -31.18
CA PHE A 527 73.53 17.64 -30.64
C PHE A 527 74.20 16.27 -30.86
N LEU A 528 73.41 15.18 -30.95
CA LEU A 528 73.93 13.83 -31.10
C LEU A 528 74.90 13.66 -32.30
N PRO A 529 74.62 14.20 -33.51
CA PRO A 529 75.55 14.10 -34.65
C PRO A 529 76.83 14.89 -34.40
N GLY A 530 76.74 16.07 -33.78
CA GLY A 530 77.90 16.90 -33.45
C GLY A 530 78.82 16.26 -32.42
N THR A 531 78.24 15.67 -31.36
CA THR A 531 79.00 14.92 -30.34
C THR A 531 79.68 13.69 -30.94
N PHE A 532 79.00 12.99 -31.86
CA PHE A 532 79.58 11.87 -32.58
C PHE A 532 80.78 12.30 -33.44
N VAL A 533 80.65 13.40 -34.19
CA VAL A 533 81.74 13.95 -35.01
C VAL A 533 82.91 14.39 -34.12
N ALA A 534 82.66 15.08 -33.01
CA ALA A 534 83.72 15.49 -32.09
C ALA A 534 84.47 14.29 -31.49
N ALA A 535 83.75 13.26 -31.04
CA ALA A 535 84.35 12.03 -30.55
C ALA A 535 85.14 11.28 -31.64
N PHE A 536 84.66 11.31 -32.89
CA PHE A 536 85.36 10.74 -34.03
C PHE A 536 86.72 11.43 -34.26
N PHE A 537 86.78 12.77 -34.26
CA PHE A 537 88.04 13.51 -34.40
C PHE A 537 88.97 13.36 -33.18
N GLN A 538 88.41 13.23 -31.97
CA GLN A 538 89.19 13.06 -30.73
C GLN A 538 89.75 11.64 -30.54
N SER A 539 89.25 10.64 -31.27
CA SER A 539 89.67 9.24 -31.17
C SER A 539 91.10 8.95 -31.65
N GLY A 540 91.83 9.97 -32.13
CA GLY A 540 93.22 9.84 -32.61
C GLY A 540 93.34 9.24 -34.02
N LEU A 541 92.23 9.18 -34.76
CA LEU A 541 92.16 8.61 -36.12
C LEU A 541 92.70 9.57 -37.19
N ILE A 542 92.83 10.85 -36.84
CA ILE A 542 93.34 11.94 -37.66
C ILE A 542 94.43 12.63 -36.84
N ASP A 543 95.67 12.58 -37.29
CA ASP A 543 96.80 13.22 -36.61
C ASP A 543 97.15 14.53 -37.32
N VAL A 544 97.08 15.64 -36.58
CA VAL A 544 97.26 17.00 -37.11
C VAL A 544 98.65 17.49 -36.72
N ASN A 545 99.53 17.60 -37.72
CA ASN A 545 100.93 17.93 -37.50
C ASN A 545 101.10 19.45 -37.29
N GLN A 546 101.28 19.89 -36.04
CA GLN A 546 101.25 21.32 -35.65
C GLN A 546 102.40 22.19 -36.18
N ALA A 547 103.37 21.62 -36.93
CA ALA A 547 104.54 22.34 -37.43
C ALA A 547 104.53 22.64 -38.96
N ALA A 548 103.44 22.34 -39.67
CA ALA A 548 103.37 22.52 -41.12
C ALA A 548 102.90 23.94 -41.53
N THR A 549 103.57 24.55 -42.49
CA THR A 549 103.27 25.90 -43.03
C THR A 549 102.26 25.90 -44.19
N ASP A 550 101.78 24.73 -44.64
CA ASP A 550 100.78 24.61 -45.70
C ASP A 550 99.68 23.59 -45.34
N VAL A 551 98.45 23.87 -45.76
CA VAL A 551 97.21 23.19 -45.33
C VAL A 551 97.08 21.77 -45.91
N GLN A 552 97.78 21.48 -47.01
CA GLN A 552 97.72 20.18 -47.69
C GLN A 552 98.58 19.08 -47.06
N GLU A 553 99.60 19.39 -46.24
CA GLU A 553 100.45 18.40 -45.55
C GLU A 553 100.17 18.26 -44.04
N ALA A 554 99.25 19.05 -43.49
CA ALA A 554 99.00 19.09 -42.04
C ALA A 554 98.19 17.90 -41.49
N VAL A 555 97.63 17.04 -42.35
CA VAL A 555 96.67 16.00 -41.96
C VAL A 555 97.12 14.63 -42.47
N SER A 556 97.53 13.74 -41.58
CA SER A 556 97.85 12.34 -41.94
C SER A 556 96.67 11.42 -41.58
N PHE A 557 96.04 10.85 -42.60
CA PHE A 557 94.90 9.95 -42.44
C PHE A 557 95.37 8.50 -42.41
N HIS A 558 95.08 7.75 -41.35
CA HIS A 558 95.43 6.32 -41.24
C HIS A 558 94.32 5.44 -41.86
N PRO A 559 94.47 4.96 -43.11
CA PRO A 559 93.35 4.37 -43.87
C PRO A 559 92.91 3.00 -43.32
N GLY A 560 93.83 2.28 -42.68
CA GLY A 560 93.55 0.97 -42.08
C GLY A 560 92.66 1.05 -40.83
N ALA A 561 92.90 2.04 -39.96
CA ALA A 561 92.10 2.26 -38.76
C ALA A 561 90.68 2.74 -39.10
N PHE A 562 90.55 3.59 -40.12
CA PHE A 562 89.25 4.05 -40.60
C PHE A 562 88.40 2.92 -41.18
N LYS A 563 89.03 1.99 -41.92
CA LYS A 563 88.34 0.83 -42.49
C LYS A 563 87.78 -0.09 -41.39
N LEU A 564 88.52 -0.30 -40.29
CA LEU A 564 88.04 -1.08 -39.14
C LEU A 564 86.92 -0.34 -38.39
N PHE A 565 87.08 0.97 -38.15
CA PHE A 565 86.05 1.80 -37.53
C PHE A 565 84.74 1.78 -38.33
N ALA A 566 84.79 2.03 -39.64
CA ALA A 566 83.63 2.02 -40.52
C ALA A 566 82.97 0.63 -40.57
N ALA A 567 83.76 -0.45 -40.60
CA ALA A 567 83.26 -1.81 -40.60
C ALA A 567 82.52 -2.19 -39.31
N ILE A 568 82.80 -1.55 -38.17
CA ILE A 568 82.10 -1.80 -36.90
C ILE A 568 80.95 -0.82 -36.70
N CYS A 569 81.15 0.48 -36.99
CA CYS A 569 80.16 1.53 -36.74
C CYS A 569 78.93 1.46 -37.66
N PHE A 570 79.10 1.23 -38.97
CA PHE A 570 77.95 1.24 -39.89
C PHE A 570 76.98 0.07 -39.67
N PRO A 571 77.44 -1.18 -39.44
CA PRO A 571 76.52 -2.28 -39.12
C PRO A 571 75.81 -2.08 -37.79
N LEU A 572 76.52 -1.55 -36.78
CA LEU A 572 75.92 -1.26 -35.47
C LEU A 572 74.85 -0.16 -35.59
N MET A 573 75.12 0.90 -36.36
CA MET A 573 74.18 1.99 -36.64
C MET A 573 72.95 1.51 -37.44
N PHE A 574 73.16 0.60 -38.39
CA PHE A 574 72.05 -0.02 -39.13
C PHE A 574 71.17 -0.88 -38.21
N LEU A 575 71.77 -1.65 -37.30
CA LEU A 575 71.06 -2.44 -36.29
C LEU A 575 70.27 -1.55 -35.32
N THR A 576 70.86 -0.46 -34.81
CA THR A 576 70.14 0.46 -33.92
C THR A 576 68.99 1.16 -34.63
N PHE A 577 69.14 1.51 -35.91
CA PHE A 577 68.08 2.11 -36.71
C PHE A 577 66.93 1.13 -36.98
N ILE A 578 67.23 -0.13 -37.31
CA ILE A 578 66.21 -1.18 -37.45
C ILE A 578 65.47 -1.39 -36.14
N LEU A 579 66.18 -1.49 -35.01
CA LEU A 579 65.57 -1.66 -33.69
C LEU A 579 64.62 -0.50 -33.37
N TRP A 580 65.03 0.74 -33.68
CA TRP A 580 64.22 1.94 -33.48
C TRP A 580 62.95 1.93 -34.34
N VAL A 581 63.05 1.63 -35.63
CA VAL A 581 61.90 1.56 -36.54
C VAL A 581 60.91 0.47 -36.10
N VAL A 582 61.41 -0.69 -35.65
CA VAL A 582 60.58 -1.80 -35.16
C VAL A 582 59.86 -1.40 -33.87
N LEU A 583 60.57 -0.82 -32.89
CA LEU A 583 59.98 -0.34 -31.64
C LEU A 583 58.93 0.75 -31.88
N PHE A 584 59.23 1.71 -32.76
CA PHE A 584 58.29 2.78 -33.11
C PHE A 584 57.02 2.24 -33.77
N LYS A 585 57.15 1.32 -34.73
CA LYS A 585 55.99 0.66 -35.36
C LYS A 585 55.19 -0.17 -34.36
N PHE A 586 55.85 -0.86 -33.43
CA PHE A 586 55.19 -1.65 -32.39
C PHE A 586 54.37 -0.77 -31.44
N LEU A 587 54.96 0.31 -30.93
CA LEU A 587 54.30 1.29 -30.06
C LEU A 587 53.14 2.00 -30.78
N ALA A 588 53.33 2.41 -32.04
CA ALA A 588 52.27 3.03 -32.84
C ALA A 588 51.12 2.06 -33.14
N SER A 589 51.40 0.76 -33.35
CA SER A 589 50.34 -0.24 -33.51
C SER A 589 49.53 -0.45 -32.23
N ARG A 590 50.20 -0.39 -31.06
CA ARG A 590 49.57 -0.55 -29.75
C ARG A 590 48.69 0.64 -29.39
N ALA A 591 49.11 1.86 -29.76
CA ALA A 591 48.28 3.06 -29.64
C ALA A 591 47.02 2.99 -30.51
N ARG A 592 47.14 2.53 -31.77
CA ARG A 592 45.98 2.35 -32.66
C ARG A 592 44.99 1.28 -32.16
N LYS A 593 45.48 0.20 -31.54
CA LYS A 593 44.60 -0.82 -30.94
C LYS A 593 43.77 -0.28 -29.77
N ARG A 594 44.34 0.55 -28.90
CA ARG A 594 43.61 1.17 -27.77
C ARG A 594 42.50 2.12 -28.24
N VAL A 595 42.76 2.93 -29.26
CA VAL A 595 41.74 3.83 -29.86
C VAL A 595 40.58 3.04 -30.49
N MET A 596 40.83 1.82 -30.96
CA MET A 596 39.78 0.97 -31.53
C MET A 596 38.95 0.26 -30.45
N GLU A 597 39.55 -0.05 -29.28
CA GLU A 597 38.84 -0.61 -28.12
C GLU A 597 37.93 0.44 -27.45
N ASP A 598 38.36 1.70 -27.33
CA ASP A 598 37.55 2.80 -26.75
C ASP A 598 36.35 3.17 -27.65
N ASN A 599 36.48 3.06 -28.98
CA ASN A 599 35.38 3.34 -29.91
C ASN A 599 34.33 2.21 -30.00
N VAL A 600 34.64 1.00 -29.52
CA VAL A 600 33.69 -0.12 -29.48
C VAL A 600 32.86 -0.11 -28.19
N GLN A 601 33.29 0.61 -27.14
CA GLN A 601 32.50 0.80 -25.92
C GLN A 601 31.50 1.97 -25.96
N ILE A 602 31.44 2.74 -27.06
CA ILE A 602 30.55 3.91 -27.23
C ILE A 602 29.41 3.65 -28.25
N VAL A 603 29.12 2.39 -28.61
CA VAL A 603 27.90 2.03 -29.37
C VAL A 603 26.90 1.30 -28.51
#